data_AF-A0A1A8LJL8-F1
#
_entry.id   AF-A0A1A8LJL8-F1
#
_cell.length_a   1.000
_cell.length_b   1.000
_cell.length_c   1.000
_cell.angle_alpha   90.00
_cell.angle_beta   90.00
_cell.angle_gamma   90.00
#
_symmetry.space_group_name_H-M   'P 1'
#
loop_
_entity.id
_entity.type
_entity.pdbx_description
1 polymer ?
#
loop_
_entity_poly.entity_id
_entity_poly.type
_entity_poly.pdbx_seq_one_letter_code
_entity_poly.pdbx_strand_id
1 'polypeptide(L)'
;MRMETFSRTQLLQELNWQCNKLAAKDNRGFKQEFEEMNDVGKDFPVRAGRLEANRDKNRYPLVLPYDHSRVRLSIQNLNPNSDYINA
;
A
#
# COMPACT_ATOMS: atom_id res chain seq x y z
N MET A 1 -21.11 -24.71 -12.70
CA MET A 1 -21.60 -23.70 -11.73
C MET A 1 -21.90 -22.44 -12.53
N ARG A 2 -23.18 -22.02 -12.64
CA ARG A 2 -23.52 -20.75 -13.31
C ARG A 2 -23.14 -19.62 -12.36
N MET A 3 -22.29 -18.70 -12.80
CA MET A 3 -22.06 -17.46 -12.06
C MET A 3 -23.32 -16.60 -12.20
N GLU A 4 -23.93 -16.22 -11.10
CA GLU A 4 -24.98 -15.20 -11.12
C GLU A 4 -24.37 -13.89 -11.60
N THR A 5 -25.05 -13.24 -12.56
CA THR A 5 -24.61 -11.98 -13.14
C THR A 5 -25.57 -10.88 -12.69
N PHE A 6 -25.04 -9.84 -12.04
CA PHE A 6 -25.82 -8.71 -11.58
C PHE A 6 -25.83 -7.61 -12.64
N SER A 7 -26.96 -6.92 -12.79
CA SER A 7 -27.02 -5.73 -13.62
C SER A 7 -26.19 -4.59 -13.00
N ARG A 8 -25.71 -3.68 -13.85
CA ARG A 8 -25.00 -2.46 -13.40
C ARG A 8 -25.80 -1.68 -12.36
N THR A 9 -27.12 -1.57 -12.53
CA THR A 9 -27.99 -0.86 -11.60
C THR A 9 -28.03 -1.53 -10.23
N GLN A 10 -28.14 -2.86 -10.18
CA GLN A 10 -28.11 -3.61 -8.92
C GLN A 10 -26.76 -3.42 -8.20
N LEU A 11 -25.64 -3.51 -8.92
CA LEU A 11 -24.31 -3.29 -8.34
C LEU A 11 -24.15 -1.88 -7.73
N LEU A 12 -24.67 -0.85 -8.41
CA LEU A 12 -24.62 0.53 -7.90
C LEU A 12 -25.52 0.75 -6.70
N GLN A 13 -26.71 0.14 -6.68
CA GLN A 13 -27.61 0.20 -5.53
C GLN A 13 -26.96 -0.43 -4.29
N GLU A 14 -26.34 -1.60 -4.47
CA GLU A 14 -25.62 -2.29 -3.39
C GLU A 14 -24.43 -1.46 -2.89
N LEU A 15 -23.59 -0.95 -3.80
CA LEU A 15 -22.47 -0.09 -3.43
C LEU A 15 -22.92 1.14 -2.63
N ASN A 16 -23.96 1.84 -3.08
CA ASN A 16 -24.50 3.01 -2.38
C ASN A 16 -25.02 2.64 -0.99
N TRP A 17 -25.70 1.50 -0.87
CA TRP A 17 -26.18 1.02 0.43
C TRP A 17 -25.03 0.74 1.39
N GLN A 18 -23.98 0.04 0.94
CA GLN A 18 -22.78 -0.24 1.74
C GLN A 18 -22.06 1.04 2.14
N CYS A 19 -21.84 1.98 1.22
CA CYS A 19 -21.21 3.26 1.52
C CYS A 19 -21.98 4.04 2.59
N ASN A 20 -23.32 4.11 2.49
CA ASN A 20 -24.15 4.79 3.50
C ASN A 20 -24.08 4.10 4.87
N LYS A 21 -24.07 2.77 4.89
CA LYS A 21 -23.91 1.98 6.12
C LYS A 21 -22.58 2.24 6.80
N LEU A 22 -21.48 2.27 6.05
CA LEU A 22 -20.12 2.50 6.58
C LEU A 22 -19.88 3.96 7.00
N ALA A 23 -20.50 4.91 6.29
CA ALA A 23 -20.44 6.35 6.59
C ALA A 23 -21.20 6.74 7.87
N ALA A 24 -22.13 5.90 8.33
CA ALA A 24 -22.94 6.19 9.50
C ALA A 24 -22.09 6.43 10.76
N LYS A 25 -22.59 7.27 11.66
CA LYS A 25 -21.94 7.63 12.95
C LYS A 25 -20.52 8.16 12.74
N ASP A 26 -20.39 9.22 11.94
CA ASP A 26 -19.10 9.88 11.64
C ASP A 26 -18.06 8.91 11.04
N ASN A 27 -18.46 8.24 9.94
CA ASN A 27 -17.61 7.30 9.20
C ASN A 27 -17.05 6.14 10.05
N ARG A 28 -17.76 5.72 11.11
CA ARG A 28 -17.25 4.69 12.03
C ARG A 28 -16.92 3.38 11.30
N GLY A 29 -17.75 2.95 10.35
CA GLY A 29 -17.50 1.73 9.59
C GLY A 29 -16.22 1.83 8.77
N PHE A 30 -16.06 2.94 8.02
CA PHE A 30 -14.83 3.19 7.26
C PHE A 30 -13.59 3.28 8.14
N LYS A 31 -13.68 3.94 9.30
CA LYS A 31 -12.58 4.03 10.26
C LYS A 31 -12.16 2.65 10.76
N GLN A 32 -13.12 1.79 11.10
CA GLN A 32 -12.86 0.43 11.54
C GLN A 32 -12.17 -0.41 10.44
N GLU A 33 -12.73 -0.43 9.22
CA GLU A 33 -12.11 -1.16 8.10
C GLU A 33 -10.70 -0.64 7.79
N PHE A 34 -10.47 0.67 7.93
CA PHE A 34 -9.14 1.26 7.79
C PHE A 34 -8.17 0.82 8.89
N GLU A 35 -8.63 0.78 10.15
CA GLU A 35 -7.82 0.33 11.29
C GLU A 35 -7.43 -1.15 11.18
N GLU A 36 -8.30 -2.00 10.63
CA GLU A 36 -8.02 -3.41 10.36
C GLU A 36 -6.89 -3.61 9.33
N MET A 37 -6.66 -2.63 8.45
CA MET A 37 -5.56 -2.66 7.47
C MET A 37 -4.20 -2.25 8.06
N ASN A 38 -4.14 -1.77 9.30
CA ASN A 38 -2.92 -1.19 9.87
C ASN A 38 -1.72 -2.14 9.82
N ASP A 39 -1.92 -3.45 10.00
CA ASP A 39 -0.80 -4.39 10.12
C ASP A 39 -0.45 -5.11 8.81
N VAL A 40 -1.20 -4.83 7.73
CA VAL A 40 -0.95 -5.43 6.42
C VAL A 40 0.41 -4.97 5.88
N GLY A 41 1.33 -5.92 5.71
CA GLY A 41 2.63 -5.71 5.08
C GLY A 41 3.70 -5.04 5.95
N LYS A 42 3.39 -4.71 7.21
CA LYS A 42 4.39 -4.16 8.16
C LYS A 42 5.54 -5.12 8.46
N ASP A 43 5.32 -6.41 8.26
CA ASP A 43 6.28 -7.50 8.44
C ASP A 43 7.27 -7.63 7.26
N PHE A 44 6.98 -7.01 6.12
CA PHE A 44 7.89 -7.06 4.98
C PHE A 44 9.18 -6.26 5.22
N PRO A 45 10.34 -6.80 4.84
CA PRO A 45 11.62 -6.15 5.07
C PRO A 45 11.80 -4.91 4.18
N VAL A 46 12.44 -3.88 4.75
CA VAL A 46 12.78 -2.60 4.09
C VAL A 46 14.29 -2.31 4.23
N ARG A 47 15.13 -3.36 4.20
CA ARG A 47 16.53 -3.30 4.59
C ARG A 47 17.32 -2.35 3.69
N ALA A 48 17.10 -2.36 2.38
CA ALA A 48 17.79 -1.49 1.44
C ALA A 48 17.54 0.00 1.73
N GLY A 49 16.30 0.36 2.06
CA GLY A 49 15.93 1.74 2.41
C GLY A 49 16.47 2.22 3.75
N ARG A 50 16.80 1.31 4.67
CA ARG A 50 17.40 1.62 5.98
C ARG A 50 18.93 1.72 5.96
N LEU A 51 19.59 1.36 4.86
CA LEU A 51 21.03 1.51 4.74
C LEU A 51 21.43 2.99 4.87
N GLU A 52 22.51 3.26 5.60
CA GLU A 52 23.01 4.61 5.83
C GLU A 52 23.28 5.35 4.50
N ALA A 53 23.87 4.67 3.52
CA ALA A 53 24.13 5.19 2.18
C ALA A 53 22.86 5.59 1.39
N ASN A 54 21.68 5.18 1.85
CA ASN A 54 20.40 5.45 1.21
C ASN A 54 19.50 6.38 2.02
N ARG A 55 19.92 6.79 3.23
CA ARG A 55 19.08 7.57 4.14
C ARG A 55 18.69 8.92 3.55
N ASP A 56 19.64 9.61 2.92
CA ASP A 56 19.43 10.91 2.26
C ASP A 56 18.69 10.79 0.92
N LYS A 57 18.48 9.57 0.41
CA LYS A 57 17.67 9.29 -0.80
C LYS A 57 16.18 9.12 -0.47
N ASN A 58 15.81 9.19 0.81
CA ASN A 58 14.43 9.07 1.28
C ASN A 58 13.90 10.43 1.74
N ARG A 59 12.71 10.81 1.25
CA ARG A 59 12.04 12.03 1.74
C ARG A 59 11.55 11.89 3.19
N TYR A 60 11.11 10.69 3.58
CA TYR A 60 10.62 10.41 4.93
C TYR A 60 11.28 9.14 5.49
N PRO A 61 11.76 9.14 6.76
CA PRO A 61 12.45 7.97 7.35
C PRO A 61 11.58 6.72 7.53
N LEU A 62 10.26 6.90 7.59
CA LEU A 62 9.28 5.82 7.83
C LEU A 62 8.56 5.35 6.55
N VAL A 63 8.76 6.04 5.43
CA VAL A 63 8.15 5.69 4.13
C VAL A 63 9.26 5.12 3.26
N LEU A 64 9.46 3.80 3.35
CA LEU A 64 10.53 3.07 2.68
C LEU A 64 9.92 1.96 1.80
N PRO A 65 10.50 1.66 0.62
CA PRO A 65 10.01 0.59 -0.22
C PRO A 65 10.38 -0.79 0.36
N TYR A 66 9.52 -1.78 0.17
CA TYR A 66 9.81 -3.16 0.56
C TYR A 66 10.90 -3.77 -0.34
N ASP A 67 11.78 -4.60 0.22
CA ASP A 67 12.91 -5.16 -0.51
C ASP A 67 12.49 -6.06 -1.68
N HIS A 68 11.30 -6.67 -1.59
CA HIS A 68 10.75 -7.57 -2.61
C HIS A 68 10.08 -6.84 -3.77
N SER A 69 9.64 -5.59 -3.58
CA SER A 69 8.91 -4.80 -4.58
C SER A 69 9.63 -3.54 -5.04
N ARG A 70 10.71 -3.13 -4.35
CA ARG A 70 11.47 -1.92 -4.71
C ARG A 70 11.95 -1.95 -6.15
N VAL A 71 11.95 -0.80 -6.79
CA VAL A 71 12.63 -0.63 -8.08
C VAL A 71 14.15 -0.70 -7.86
N ARG A 72 14.85 -1.48 -8.70
CA ARG A 72 16.31 -1.60 -8.67
C ARG A 72 16.91 -0.92 -9.89
N LEU A 73 17.70 0.13 -9.66
CA LEU A 73 18.47 0.78 -10.72
C LEU A 73 19.67 -0.09 -11.12
N SER A 74 20.22 0.15 -12.31
CA SER A 74 21.50 -0.45 -12.69
C SER A 74 22.63 0.05 -11.79
N ILE A 75 23.51 -0.85 -11.38
CA ILE A 75 24.70 -0.49 -10.58
C ILE A 75 25.62 0.41 -11.41
N GLN A 76 25.98 1.55 -10.84
CA GLN A 76 26.90 2.53 -11.41
C GLN A 76 28.23 2.52 -10.66
N ASN A 77 29.34 2.71 -11.38
CA ASN A 77 30.69 2.91 -10.83
C ASN A 77 31.12 1.86 -9.79
N LEU A 78 30.67 0.60 -9.95
CA LEU A 78 30.91 -0.49 -8.99
C LEU A 78 30.41 -0.18 -7.56
N ASN A 79 29.54 0.81 -7.37
CA ASN A 79 28.96 1.15 -6.08
C ASN A 79 27.71 0.27 -5.82
N PRO A 80 27.76 -0.68 -4.88
CA PRO A 80 26.63 -1.57 -4.59
C PRO A 80 25.36 -0.83 -4.14
N ASN A 81 25.48 0.39 -3.60
CA ASN A 81 24.35 1.19 -3.10
C ASN A 81 23.75 2.13 -4.17
N SER A 82 24.26 2.10 -5.40
CA SER A 82 23.74 2.92 -6.50
C SER A 82 22.45 2.36 -7.11
N ASP A 83 22.06 1.14 -6.76
CA ASP A 83 20.82 0.51 -7.25
C ASP A 83 19.55 1.01 -6.57
N TYR A 84 19.67 1.85 -5.53
CA TYR A 84 18.55 2.24 -4.69
C TYR A 84 17.86 3.52 -5.14
N ILE A 85 16.54 3.45 -5.27
CA ILE A 85 15.60 4.58 -5.33
C ILE A 85 14.40 4.25 -4.43
N ASN A 86 13.78 5.27 -3.81
CA ASN A 86 12.55 5.10 -3.06
C ASN A 86 11.34 5.13 -4.03
N ALA A 87 11.01 3.96 -4.58
CA ALA A 87 9.90 3.72 -5.51
C ALA A 87 9.38 2.29 -5.39
#